data_AF-A0AA47NSX9-F1
#
_entry.id   AF-A0AA47NSX9-F1
#
_cell.length_a   1.000
_cell.length_b   1.000
_cell.length_c   1.000
_cell.angle_alpha   90.00
_cell.angle_beta   90.00
_cell.angle_gamma   90.00
#
_symmetry.space_group_name_H-M   'P 1'
#
loop_
_entity.id
_entity.type
_entity.pdbx_description
1 polymer ?
#
loop_
_entity_poly.entity_id
_entity_poly.type
_entity_poly.pdbx_seq_one_letter_code
_entity_poly.pdbx_strand_id
1 'polypeptide(L)'
;MGFVDRKHIMKLREQLLDHGYCHTFTTDEKDPEEFLTIIMQHIMALEPLLKISAGGMVQESYCYQIFLDQNHSLVLPTVQQLLEHSFHSARLKLAESPSCLILQMPRFGKKFKMFDKIIPSLVLDVTDLLSEGPQECMLCGNLAHIECRACFKDAVFSQTGFKIFCKTCSDQVHSHPNRQAHPLSRLELPKDFTMAGASKLAREKMELFAVLCIETSHYVSFVKHGPASKDWIFFDSMSDREGGLDGHNIPQVQACPEVGDYLDMPLAELANQVPRDMKGVAKRLFCDAYMYLYQNTAQSLYR
;
A
#
# COMPACT_ATOMS: atom_id res chain seq x y z
N MET A 1 -12.54 14.98 -22.65
CA MET A 1 -11.59 16.11 -22.52
C MET A 1 -10.92 15.95 -21.16
N GLY A 2 -9.60 15.77 -21.09
CA GLY A 2 -8.87 15.37 -19.87
C GLY A 2 -7.99 16.48 -19.28
N PHE A 3 -8.47 17.72 -19.24
CA PHE A 3 -7.71 18.88 -18.76
C PHE A 3 -8.52 19.69 -17.74
N VAL A 4 -7.85 20.14 -16.68
CA VAL A 4 -8.42 21.02 -15.65
C VAL A 4 -7.54 22.26 -15.51
N ASP A 5 -8.11 23.43 -15.76
CA ASP A 5 -7.42 24.72 -15.64
C ASP A 5 -7.05 25.01 -14.18
N ARG A 6 -5.82 25.50 -13.94
CA ARG A 6 -5.28 25.86 -12.62
C ARG A 6 -6.19 26.75 -11.80
N LYS A 7 -7.02 27.60 -12.43
CA LYS A 7 -7.97 28.47 -11.73
C LYS A 7 -8.98 27.69 -10.88
N HIS A 8 -9.37 26.50 -11.31
CA HIS A 8 -10.30 25.66 -10.54
C HIS A 8 -9.60 25.04 -9.33
N ILE A 9 -8.33 24.67 -9.48
CA ILE A 9 -7.50 24.18 -8.37
C ILE A 9 -7.24 25.30 -7.37
N MET A 10 -6.91 26.52 -7.83
CA MET A 10 -6.74 27.67 -6.95
C MET A 10 -8.03 28.04 -6.22
N LYS A 11 -9.19 28.01 -6.89
CA LYS A 11 -10.49 28.22 -6.24
C LYS A 11 -10.74 27.22 -5.12
N LEU A 12 -10.39 25.95 -5.32
CA LEU A 12 -10.46 24.94 -4.25
C LEU A 12 -9.52 25.32 -3.09
N ARG A 13 -8.27 25.72 -3.36
CA ARG A 13 -7.31 26.14 -2.34
C ARG A 13 -7.77 27.39 -1.55
N GLU A 14 -8.40 28.35 -2.22
CA GLU A 14 -9.01 29.53 -1.58
C GLU A 14 -10.18 29.14 -0.68
N GLN A 15 -11.06 28.24 -1.14
CA GLN A 15 -12.13 27.72 -0.31
C GLN A 15 -11.59 26.98 0.93
N LEU A 16 -10.53 26.19 0.79
CA LEU A 16 -9.86 25.53 1.91
C LEU A 16 -9.27 26.52 2.92
N LEU A 17 -8.71 27.63 2.42
CA LEU A 17 -8.17 28.71 3.24
C LEU A 17 -9.28 29.42 4.02
N ASP A 18 -10.40 29.75 3.36
CA ASP A 18 -11.52 30.48 3.96
C ASP A 18 -12.21 29.71 5.09
N HIS A 19 -12.20 28.37 5.03
CA HIS A 19 -12.73 27.51 6.09
C HIS A 19 -11.76 27.36 7.29
N GLY A 20 -10.58 27.99 7.24
CA GLY A 20 -9.67 28.09 8.39
C GLY A 20 -8.81 26.85 8.63
N TYR A 21 -8.71 25.91 7.69
CA TYR A 21 -7.95 24.67 7.90
C TYR A 21 -6.43 24.91 7.94
N CYS A 22 -5.89 25.73 7.04
CA CYS A 22 -4.48 26.15 7.09
C CYS A 22 -4.25 27.45 6.33
N HIS A 23 -3.53 28.40 6.96
CA HIS A 23 -3.27 29.72 6.39
C HIS A 23 -2.38 29.72 5.14
N THR A 24 -1.66 28.64 4.87
CA THR A 24 -0.73 28.56 3.74
C THR A 24 -1.20 27.62 2.63
N PHE A 25 -2.50 27.27 2.61
CA PHE A 25 -3.07 26.40 1.57
C PHE A 25 -2.90 26.94 0.16
N THR A 26 -2.82 28.25 -0.04
CA THR A 26 -2.69 28.89 -1.36
C THR A 26 -1.23 29.11 -1.78
N THR A 27 -0.27 29.07 -0.85
CA THR A 27 1.13 29.46 -1.09
C THR A 27 2.10 28.30 -1.01
N ASP A 28 1.92 27.38 -0.06
CA ASP A 28 2.93 26.40 0.27
C ASP A 28 2.61 25.02 -0.34
N GLU A 29 3.66 24.21 -0.49
CA GLU A 29 3.53 22.77 -0.70
C GLU A 29 2.92 22.12 0.55
N LYS A 30 1.93 21.25 0.38
CA LYS A 30 1.22 20.56 1.46
C LYS A 30 1.42 19.06 1.37
N ASP A 31 1.41 18.40 2.53
CA ASP A 31 1.47 16.95 2.56
C ASP A 31 0.16 16.36 2.00
N PRO A 32 0.22 15.36 1.09
CA PRO A 32 -0.97 14.69 0.61
C PRO A 32 -1.86 14.12 1.72
N GLU A 33 -1.30 13.70 2.86
CA GLU A 33 -2.08 13.21 4.01
C GLU A 33 -2.94 14.33 4.64
N GLU A 34 -2.35 15.51 4.84
CA GLU A 34 -3.05 16.69 5.36
C GLU A 34 -4.21 17.06 4.42
N PHE A 35 -3.92 17.07 3.11
CA PHE A 35 -4.93 17.36 2.09
C PHE A 35 -6.05 16.31 2.07
N LEU A 36 -5.72 15.01 2.12
CA LEU A 36 -6.71 13.92 2.14
C LEU A 36 -7.64 14.03 3.35
N THR A 37 -7.08 14.27 4.52
CA THR A 37 -7.86 14.43 5.75
C THR A 37 -8.86 15.57 5.62
N ILE A 38 -8.42 16.73 5.12
CA ILE A 38 -9.31 17.90 4.96
C ILE A 38 -10.40 17.65 3.92
N ILE A 39 -10.06 17.15 2.75
CA ILE A 39 -11.05 16.88 1.70
C ILE A 39 -12.05 15.82 2.14
N MET A 40 -11.56 14.67 2.61
CA MET A 40 -12.41 13.51 2.88
C MET A 40 -13.23 13.69 4.17
N GLN A 41 -12.59 14.11 5.26
CA GLN A 41 -13.26 14.23 6.56
C GLN A 41 -14.05 15.52 6.67
N HIS A 42 -13.44 16.65 6.33
CA HIS A 42 -14.01 17.95 6.70
C HIS A 42 -14.92 18.54 5.63
N ILE A 43 -14.67 18.26 4.35
CA ILE A 43 -15.50 18.79 3.25
C ILE A 43 -16.53 17.77 2.81
N MET A 44 -16.10 16.55 2.50
CA MET A 44 -16.98 15.52 1.96
C MET A 44 -17.70 14.69 3.04
N ALA A 45 -17.26 14.76 4.29
CA ALA A 45 -17.78 13.96 5.41
C ALA A 45 -17.87 12.46 5.07
N LEU A 46 -16.83 11.94 4.42
CA LEU A 46 -16.74 10.52 4.06
C LEU A 46 -16.50 9.68 5.31
N GLU A 47 -17.02 8.45 5.28
CA GLU A 47 -16.60 7.45 6.27
C GLU A 47 -15.11 7.11 6.06
N PRO A 48 -14.36 6.87 7.15
CA PRO A 48 -12.96 6.48 7.06
C PRO A 48 -12.76 5.22 6.21
N LEU A 49 -11.77 5.26 5.32
CA LEU A 49 -11.50 4.16 4.39
C LEU A 49 -10.92 2.93 5.09
N LEU A 50 -10.26 3.12 6.23
CA LEU A 50 -9.56 2.09 6.98
C LEU A 50 -10.05 2.01 8.42
N LYS A 51 -10.37 0.80 8.85
CA LYS A 51 -10.62 0.45 10.25
C LYS A 51 -9.57 -0.55 10.70
N ILE A 52 -8.63 -0.10 11.53
CA ILE A 52 -7.49 -0.89 11.98
C ILE A 52 -7.68 -1.25 13.46
N SER A 53 -7.73 -2.54 13.76
CA SER A 53 -7.81 -3.07 15.11
C SER A 53 -6.42 -3.32 15.69
N ALA A 54 -6.15 -2.74 16.86
CA ALA A 54 -4.96 -2.96 17.66
C ALA A 54 -5.38 -3.42 19.06
N GLY A 55 -5.24 -4.71 19.36
CA GLY A 55 -5.59 -5.26 20.68
C GLY A 55 -7.06 -5.06 21.08
N GLY A 56 -7.97 -5.06 20.10
CA GLY A 56 -9.41 -4.88 20.32
C GLY A 56 -9.92 -3.43 20.26
N MET A 57 -9.02 -2.45 20.17
CA MET A 57 -9.40 -1.06 19.87
C MET A 57 -9.33 -0.81 18.38
N VAL A 58 -10.42 -0.32 17.80
CA VAL A 58 -10.49 0.06 16.39
C VAL A 58 -10.12 1.53 16.25
N GLN A 59 -9.14 1.82 15.40
CA GLN A 59 -8.77 3.16 14.96
C GLN A 59 -9.22 3.35 13.52
N GLU A 60 -9.70 4.55 13.23
CA GLU A 60 -10.20 4.91 11.91
C GLU A 60 -9.25 5.90 11.24
N SER A 61 -8.92 5.67 9.97
CA SER A 61 -8.06 6.56 9.18
C SER A 61 -8.37 6.49 7.69
N TYR A 62 -7.83 7.43 6.91
CA TYR A 62 -7.94 7.44 5.44
C TYR A 62 -6.74 6.78 4.75
N CYS A 63 -5.59 6.77 5.42
CA CYS A 63 -4.36 6.14 4.96
C CYS A 63 -3.64 5.44 6.11
N TYR A 64 -2.70 4.57 5.77
CA TYR A 64 -1.86 3.86 6.71
C TYR A 64 -0.38 4.13 6.43
N GLN A 65 0.33 4.63 7.43
CA GLN A 65 1.78 4.78 7.39
C GLN A 65 2.47 3.46 7.71
N ILE A 66 3.28 2.98 6.79
CA ILE A 66 4.13 1.81 7.01
C ILE A 66 5.25 2.18 7.98
N PHE A 67 5.37 1.39 9.04
CA PHE A 67 6.43 1.46 10.03
C PHE A 67 7.14 0.11 10.13
N LEU A 68 8.47 0.11 10.06
CA LEU A 68 9.26 -1.10 10.22
C LEU A 68 10.19 -0.98 11.43
N ASP A 69 10.48 -2.13 12.03
CA ASP A 69 11.54 -2.23 13.04
C ASP A 69 12.91 -1.96 12.39
N GLN A 70 13.83 -1.34 13.14
CA GLN A 70 15.20 -1.03 12.67
C GLN A 70 16.00 -2.28 12.25
N ASN A 71 15.61 -3.46 12.73
CA ASN A 71 16.28 -4.74 12.47
C ASN A 71 15.59 -5.55 11.36
N HIS A 72 15.10 -4.90 10.29
CA HIS A 72 14.57 -5.63 9.13
C HIS A 72 15.71 -6.19 8.26
N SER A 73 15.51 -7.38 7.70
CA SER A 73 16.45 -8.00 6.74
C SER A 73 16.11 -7.71 5.27
N LEU A 74 15.08 -6.89 5.03
CA LEU A 74 14.61 -6.54 3.70
C LEU A 74 15.61 -5.61 3.01
N VAL A 75 16.00 -5.96 1.78
CA VAL A 75 16.90 -5.14 0.94
C VAL A 75 16.13 -4.52 -0.22
N LEU A 76 15.28 -5.32 -0.89
CA LEU A 76 14.42 -4.89 -1.99
C LEU A 76 12.99 -5.34 -1.71
N PRO A 77 12.27 -4.67 -0.80
CA PRO A 77 10.97 -5.12 -0.35
C PRO A 77 9.87 -4.85 -1.38
N THR A 78 8.91 -5.77 -1.43
CA THR A 78 7.61 -5.53 -2.05
C THR A 78 6.68 -4.77 -1.12
N VAL A 79 5.69 -4.05 -1.65
CA VAL A 79 4.68 -3.38 -0.82
C VAL A 79 3.92 -4.38 0.07
N GLN A 80 3.64 -5.60 -0.42
CA GLN A 80 3.07 -6.69 0.40
C GLN A 80 3.94 -6.98 1.64
N GLN A 81 5.26 -7.15 1.46
CA GLN A 81 6.17 -7.39 2.59
C GLN A 81 6.18 -6.21 3.55
N LEU A 82 6.26 -4.98 3.05
CA LEU A 82 6.26 -3.79 3.88
C LEU A 82 5.00 -3.73 4.76
N LEU A 83 3.83 -3.98 4.15
CA LEU A 83 2.55 -3.97 4.84
C LEU A 83 2.47 -5.07 5.91
N GLU A 84 2.83 -6.30 5.56
CA GLU A 84 2.79 -7.45 6.46
C GLU A 84 3.74 -7.28 7.65
N HIS A 85 4.98 -6.82 7.40
CA HIS A 85 5.95 -6.57 8.48
C HIS A 85 5.48 -5.44 9.41
N SER A 86 4.91 -4.37 8.84
CA SER A 86 4.35 -3.26 9.62
C SER A 86 3.20 -3.72 10.51
N PHE A 87 2.24 -4.49 9.96
CA PHE A 87 1.13 -5.05 10.72
C PHE A 87 1.58 -6.07 11.75
N HIS A 88 2.58 -6.90 11.42
CA HIS A 88 3.14 -7.88 12.34
C HIS A 88 3.79 -7.22 13.56
N SER A 89 4.66 -6.24 13.34
CA SER A 89 5.39 -5.55 14.42
C SER A 89 4.45 -4.75 15.32
N ALA A 90 3.48 -4.03 14.73
CA ALA A 90 2.51 -3.24 15.47
C ALA A 90 1.31 -4.05 16.00
N ARG A 91 1.24 -5.36 15.69
CA ARG A 91 0.14 -6.28 16.08
C ARG A 91 -1.24 -5.80 15.62
N LEU A 92 -1.30 -5.28 14.40
CA LEU A 92 -2.49 -4.72 13.79
C LEU A 92 -3.25 -5.78 13.00
N LYS A 93 -4.56 -5.58 12.87
CA LYS A 93 -5.44 -6.27 11.93
C LYS A 93 -6.42 -5.27 11.30
N LEU A 94 -6.89 -5.55 10.10
CA LEU A 94 -7.98 -4.82 9.47
C LEU A 94 -9.30 -5.33 10.03
N ALA A 95 -10.14 -4.45 10.58
CA ALA A 95 -11.45 -4.83 11.11
C ALA A 95 -12.39 -5.31 10.00
N GLU A 96 -12.27 -4.75 8.81
CA GLU A 96 -13.02 -5.13 7.61
C GLU A 96 -12.17 -4.91 6.35
N SER A 97 -12.59 -5.48 5.21
CA SER A 97 -11.92 -5.31 3.92
C SER A 97 -12.19 -3.90 3.38
N PRO A 98 -11.15 -3.05 3.21
CA PRO A 98 -11.36 -1.68 2.77
C PRO A 98 -11.66 -1.61 1.27
N SER A 99 -12.50 -0.66 0.87
CA SER A 99 -12.80 -0.39 -0.55
C SER A 99 -11.60 0.26 -1.25
N CYS A 100 -10.86 1.10 -0.53
CA CYS A 100 -9.65 1.78 -0.97
C CYS A 100 -8.60 1.74 0.15
N LEU A 101 -7.38 1.31 -0.18
CA LEU A 101 -6.26 1.22 0.75
C LEU A 101 -5.14 2.13 0.27
N ILE A 102 -4.89 3.21 1.02
CA ILE A 102 -3.82 4.18 0.77
C ILE A 102 -2.66 3.89 1.73
N LEU A 103 -1.51 3.49 1.20
CA LEU A 103 -0.32 3.14 1.96
C LEU A 103 0.76 4.19 1.80
N GLN A 104 1.20 4.82 2.88
CA GLN A 104 2.35 5.71 2.89
C GLN A 104 3.64 4.94 3.14
N MET A 105 4.64 5.19 2.30
CA MET A 105 5.92 4.51 2.36
C MET A 105 6.78 5.00 3.52
N PRO A 106 7.66 4.14 4.08
CA PRO A 106 8.49 4.50 5.23
C PRO A 106 9.56 5.52 4.85
N ARG A 107 9.20 6.80 4.98
CA ARG A 107 10.05 7.96 4.74
C ARG A 107 10.14 8.81 6.00
N PHE A 108 11.31 9.40 6.24
CA PHE A 108 11.53 10.30 7.38
C PHE A 108 11.96 11.67 6.85
N GLY A 109 11.00 12.60 6.81
CA GLY A 109 11.21 13.93 6.20
C GLY A 109 11.50 13.87 4.70
N LYS A 110 12.02 14.97 4.15
CA LYS A 110 12.18 15.13 2.68
C LYS A 110 13.34 14.35 2.06
N LYS A 111 14.32 13.91 2.86
CA LYS A 111 15.58 13.34 2.34
C LYS A 111 15.78 11.87 2.66
N PHE A 112 15.18 11.36 3.74
CA PHE A 112 15.44 10.00 4.17
C PHE A 112 14.35 9.06 3.63
N LYS A 113 14.79 8.10 2.82
CA LYS A 113 14.01 6.95 2.38
C LYS A 113 14.60 5.73 3.07
N MET A 114 13.76 4.90 3.69
CA MET A 114 14.24 3.68 4.34
C MET A 114 14.77 2.66 3.31
N PHE A 115 14.23 2.68 2.09
CA PHE A 115 14.65 1.82 0.98
C PHE A 115 14.93 2.65 -0.26
N ASP A 116 16.01 2.32 -0.97
CA ASP A 116 16.36 2.94 -2.25
C ASP A 116 15.40 2.53 -3.38
N LYS A 117 14.83 1.34 -3.27
CA LYS A 117 13.84 0.78 -4.19
C LYS A 117 12.77 0.01 -3.43
N ILE A 118 11.52 0.23 -3.79
CA ILE A 118 10.38 -0.55 -3.33
C ILE A 118 9.71 -1.14 -4.56
N ILE A 119 9.40 -2.44 -4.51
CA ILE A 119 8.73 -3.14 -5.60
C ILE A 119 7.21 -2.97 -5.42
N PRO A 120 6.51 -2.31 -6.35
CA PRO A 120 5.06 -2.23 -6.33
C PRO A 120 4.46 -3.64 -6.39
N SER A 121 3.61 -3.99 -5.43
CA SER A 121 2.78 -5.18 -5.54
C SER A 121 1.59 -4.82 -6.43
N LEU A 122 1.45 -5.40 -7.61
CA LEU A 122 0.29 -5.08 -8.49
C LEU A 122 -1.04 -5.54 -7.89
N VAL A 123 -0.97 -6.60 -7.09
CA VAL A 123 -2.09 -7.11 -6.30
C VAL A 123 -1.58 -7.28 -4.87
N LEU A 124 -2.30 -6.69 -3.91
CA LEU A 124 -2.13 -6.97 -2.49
C LEU A 124 -3.12 -8.04 -2.05
N ASP A 125 -2.64 -8.97 -1.25
CA ASP A 125 -3.48 -9.95 -0.58
C ASP A 125 -3.63 -9.54 0.88
N VAL A 126 -4.84 -9.13 1.26
CA VAL A 126 -5.14 -8.61 2.60
C VAL A 126 -5.85 -9.64 3.48
N THR A 127 -6.11 -10.84 2.95
CA THR A 127 -6.84 -11.92 3.65
C THR A 127 -6.26 -12.18 5.04
N ASP A 128 -4.94 -12.29 5.14
CA ASP A 128 -4.27 -12.67 6.38
C ASP A 128 -4.13 -11.47 7.36
N LEU A 129 -4.42 -10.26 6.88
CA LEU A 129 -4.44 -9.01 7.66
C LEU A 129 -5.80 -8.76 8.32
N LEU A 130 -6.89 -9.39 7.86
CA LEU A 130 -8.22 -9.22 8.43
C LEU A 130 -8.31 -9.82 9.83
N SER A 131 -9.09 -9.18 10.71
CA SER A 131 -9.33 -9.65 12.08
C SER A 131 -10.26 -10.84 12.13
N GLU A 132 -11.18 -10.93 11.18
CA GLU A 132 -12.15 -12.00 11.06
C GLU A 132 -12.06 -12.68 9.69
N GLY A 133 -12.50 -13.93 9.65
CA GLY A 133 -12.56 -14.72 8.45
C GLY A 133 -11.76 -16.01 8.58
N PRO A 134 -12.19 -17.06 7.87
CA PRO A 134 -11.48 -18.32 7.86
C PRO A 134 -10.17 -18.20 7.06
N GLN A 135 -9.07 -18.70 7.61
CA GLN A 135 -7.74 -18.61 7.01
C GLN A 135 -7.23 -19.98 6.57
N GLU A 136 -6.40 -20.00 5.52
CA GLU A 136 -5.79 -21.21 5.01
C GLU A 136 -4.48 -21.53 5.74
N CYS A 137 -4.28 -22.79 6.06
CA CYS A 137 -3.02 -23.27 6.59
C CYS A 137 -1.96 -23.11 5.50
N MET A 138 -0.89 -22.37 5.80
CA MET A 138 0.17 -22.05 4.85
C MET A 138 0.89 -23.28 4.27
N LEU A 139 0.74 -24.46 4.88
CA LEU A 139 1.39 -25.71 4.45
C LEU A 139 0.46 -26.63 3.64
N CYS A 140 -0.78 -26.84 4.09
CA CYS A 140 -1.69 -27.81 3.48
C CYS A 140 -2.94 -27.21 2.84
N GLY A 141 -3.18 -25.90 2.97
CA GLY A 141 -4.36 -25.20 2.45
C GLY A 141 -5.67 -25.48 3.21
N ASN A 142 -5.68 -26.42 4.15
CA ASN A 142 -6.86 -26.67 5.01
C ASN A 142 -7.09 -25.52 6.00
N LEU A 143 -8.27 -25.47 6.61
CA LEU A 143 -8.60 -24.45 7.62
C LEU A 143 -7.54 -24.34 8.72
N ALA A 144 -7.07 -23.12 8.94
CA ALA A 144 -6.09 -22.80 9.96
C ALA A 144 -6.77 -22.44 11.28
N HIS A 145 -6.11 -22.78 12.38
CA HIS A 145 -6.60 -22.53 13.73
C HIS A 145 -5.56 -21.87 14.64
N ILE A 146 -4.30 -21.84 14.21
CA ILE A 146 -3.16 -21.45 15.05
C ILE A 146 -2.29 -20.46 14.26
N GLU A 147 -2.07 -19.28 14.81
CA GLU A 147 -1.06 -18.33 14.37
C GLU A 147 0.20 -18.50 15.22
N CYS A 148 1.37 -18.53 14.58
CA CYS A 148 2.66 -18.42 15.26
C CYS A 148 3.42 -17.19 14.76
N ARG A 149 3.47 -16.14 15.60
CA ARG A 149 4.14 -14.89 15.26
C ARG A 149 5.66 -15.04 15.19
N ALA A 150 6.26 -15.88 16.04
CA ALA A 150 7.70 -16.10 16.01
C ALA A 150 8.16 -16.76 14.70
N CYS A 151 7.34 -17.63 14.10
CA CYS A 151 7.62 -18.21 12.79
C CYS A 151 7.68 -17.18 11.66
N PHE A 152 7.06 -16.00 11.80
CA PHE A 152 7.11 -14.93 10.79
C PHE A 152 8.54 -14.43 10.55
N LYS A 153 9.38 -14.45 11.60
CA LYS A 153 10.79 -14.05 11.54
C LYS A 153 11.74 -15.24 11.35
N ASP A 154 11.23 -16.47 11.26
CA ASP A 154 12.05 -17.67 11.06
C ASP A 154 12.44 -17.79 9.57
N ALA A 155 13.75 -17.86 9.31
CA ALA A 155 14.34 -17.87 7.98
C ALA A 155 13.98 -19.11 7.14
N VAL A 156 13.46 -20.18 7.76
CA VAL A 156 12.98 -21.36 7.03
C VAL A 156 11.70 -21.06 6.25
N PHE A 157 10.90 -20.10 6.71
CA PHE A 157 9.67 -19.70 6.04
C PHE A 157 9.88 -18.51 5.10
N SER A 158 8.94 -18.33 4.18
CA SER A 158 8.90 -17.12 3.34
C SER A 158 8.85 -15.86 4.20
N GLN A 159 9.49 -14.78 3.74
CA GLN A 159 9.40 -13.47 4.38
C GLN A 159 8.06 -12.75 4.14
N THR A 160 7.14 -13.41 3.42
CA THR A 160 5.77 -12.99 3.11
C THR A 160 4.75 -13.93 3.72
N GLY A 161 3.55 -13.41 4.01
CA GLY A 161 2.41 -14.15 4.56
C GLY A 161 2.57 -14.48 6.04
N PHE A 162 1.48 -14.31 6.80
CA PHE A 162 1.43 -14.70 8.20
C PHE A 162 1.60 -16.21 8.36
N LYS A 163 2.18 -16.64 9.48
CA LYS A 163 2.47 -18.06 9.71
C LYS A 163 1.33 -18.70 10.49
N ILE A 164 0.39 -19.21 9.70
CA ILE A 164 -0.88 -19.72 10.17
C ILE A 164 -1.03 -21.18 9.76
N PHE A 165 -1.43 -22.01 10.72
CA PHE A 165 -1.40 -23.46 10.60
C PHE A 165 -2.72 -24.10 11.03
N CYS A 166 -3.06 -25.21 10.40
CA CYS A 166 -3.97 -26.17 11.02
C CYS A 166 -3.26 -26.85 12.20
N LYS A 167 -4.01 -27.57 13.04
CA LYS A 167 -3.46 -28.19 14.25
C LYS A 167 -2.30 -29.16 13.94
N THR A 168 -2.49 -30.06 12.98
CA THR A 168 -1.48 -31.06 12.60
C THR A 168 -0.20 -30.43 12.07
N CYS A 169 -0.31 -29.44 11.18
CA CYS A 169 0.84 -28.73 10.63
C CYS A 169 1.58 -27.92 11.71
N SER A 170 0.84 -27.30 12.64
CA SER A 170 1.43 -26.61 13.78
C SER A 170 2.26 -27.57 14.63
N ASP A 171 1.71 -28.73 14.99
CA ASP A 171 2.40 -29.72 15.83
C ASP A 171 3.71 -30.20 15.17
N GLN A 172 3.68 -30.44 13.85
CA GLN A 172 4.88 -30.81 13.08
C GLN A 172 5.93 -29.70 13.06
N VAL A 173 5.55 -28.46 12.72
CA VAL A 173 6.47 -27.32 12.64
C VAL A 173 7.14 -27.04 13.99
N HIS A 174 6.35 -27.09 15.07
CA HIS A 174 6.81 -26.77 16.43
C HIS A 174 7.38 -27.97 17.18
N SER A 175 7.43 -29.17 16.57
CA SER A 175 8.24 -30.29 17.09
C SER A 175 9.74 -30.04 16.94
N HIS A 176 10.13 -29.15 16.03
CA HIS A 176 11.53 -28.81 15.79
C HIS A 176 12.14 -28.04 16.98
N PRO A 177 13.35 -28.40 17.47
CA PRO A 177 13.94 -27.80 18.67
C PRO A 177 13.97 -26.27 18.67
N ASN A 178 14.29 -25.64 17.53
CA ASN A 178 14.34 -24.18 17.40
C ASN A 178 12.97 -23.49 17.49
N ARG A 179 11.86 -24.24 17.40
CA ARG A 179 10.49 -23.70 17.33
C ARG A 179 9.58 -24.18 18.46
N GLN A 180 10.02 -25.15 19.28
CA GLN A 180 9.23 -25.67 20.40
C GLN A 180 8.80 -24.59 21.40
N ALA A 181 9.62 -23.54 21.58
CA ALA A 181 9.35 -22.44 22.49
C ALA A 181 8.57 -21.28 21.86
N HIS A 182 8.14 -21.39 20.60
CA HIS A 182 7.41 -20.31 19.95
C HIS A 182 6.02 -20.12 20.59
N PRO A 183 5.60 -18.85 20.86
CA PRO A 183 4.25 -18.58 21.35
C PRO A 183 3.23 -18.84 20.24
N LEU A 184 2.22 -19.64 20.57
CA LEU A 184 1.11 -19.98 19.68
C LEU A 184 -0.16 -19.22 20.11
N SER A 185 -0.88 -18.66 19.16
CA SER A 185 -2.15 -17.98 19.37
C SER A 185 -3.25 -18.71 18.60
N ARG A 186 -4.41 -18.90 19.22
CA ARG A 186 -5.57 -19.47 18.52
C ARG A 186 -6.25 -18.39 17.70
N LEU A 187 -6.65 -18.77 16.49
CA LEU A 187 -7.51 -17.93 15.67
C LEU A 187 -8.97 -18.11 16.07
N GLU A 188 -9.71 -17.01 16.10
CA GLU A 188 -11.15 -17.04 16.30
C GLU A 188 -11.84 -17.26 14.95
N LEU A 189 -12.71 -18.27 14.88
CA LEU A 189 -13.56 -18.50 13.73
C LEU A 189 -14.91 -17.82 13.96
N PRO A 190 -15.51 -17.20 12.92
CA PRO A 190 -16.87 -16.67 13.02
C PRO A 190 -17.83 -17.77 13.48
N LYS A 191 -18.72 -17.44 14.43
CA LYS A 191 -19.63 -18.41 15.08
C LYS A 191 -20.56 -19.13 14.10
N ASP A 192 -20.85 -18.50 12.97
CA ASP A 192 -21.77 -19.01 11.93
C ASP A 192 -21.05 -19.76 10.78
N PHE A 193 -19.73 -19.98 10.91
CA PHE A 193 -18.96 -20.67 9.87
C PHE A 193 -19.33 -22.16 9.81
N THR A 194 -19.99 -22.57 8.72
CA THR A 194 -20.31 -23.98 8.46
C THR A 194 -19.33 -24.60 7.45
N MET A 195 -18.67 -25.68 7.86
CA MET A 195 -17.70 -26.43 7.03
C MET A 195 -18.31 -27.05 5.75
N ALA A 196 -19.64 -27.08 5.63
CA ALA A 196 -20.36 -27.72 4.53
C ALA A 196 -20.28 -26.96 3.20
N GLY A 197 -19.76 -25.73 3.20
CA GLY A 197 -19.62 -24.86 2.03
C GLY A 197 -18.17 -24.53 1.67
N ALA A 198 -17.22 -25.46 1.87
CA ALA A 198 -15.79 -25.30 1.54
C ALA A 198 -15.51 -25.22 0.02
N SER A 199 -16.30 -24.42 -0.71
CA SER A 199 -15.78 -23.60 -1.80
C SER A 199 -14.52 -22.92 -1.29
N LYS A 200 -13.43 -22.97 -2.06
CA LYS A 200 -12.10 -22.40 -1.75
C LYS A 200 -12.25 -21.12 -0.91
N LEU A 201 -11.54 -21.07 0.22
CA LEU A 201 -11.54 -19.91 1.11
C LEU A 201 -11.22 -18.67 0.27
N ALA A 202 -12.18 -17.76 0.17
CA ALA A 202 -12.05 -16.60 -0.69
C ALA A 202 -10.90 -15.73 -0.16
N ARG A 203 -9.94 -15.44 -1.04
CA ARG A 203 -8.83 -14.54 -0.72
C ARG A 203 -9.26 -13.12 -1.08
N GLU A 204 -9.16 -12.22 -0.11
CA GLU A 204 -9.43 -10.80 -0.27
C GLU A 204 -8.20 -10.13 -0.90
N LYS A 205 -8.37 -9.63 -2.13
CA LYS A 205 -7.31 -9.04 -2.93
C LYS A 205 -7.66 -7.63 -3.36
N MET A 206 -6.65 -6.78 -3.44
CA MET A 206 -6.78 -5.39 -3.88
C MET A 206 -5.80 -5.11 -5.01
N GLU A 207 -6.24 -4.34 -6.01
CA GLU A 207 -5.43 -4.01 -7.19
C GLU A 207 -4.81 -2.62 -7.07
N LEU A 208 -3.53 -2.52 -7.41
CA LEU A 208 -2.84 -1.24 -7.48
C LEU A 208 -3.38 -0.42 -8.64
N PHE A 209 -3.89 0.78 -8.38
CA PHE A 209 -4.40 1.66 -9.44
C PHE A 209 -3.61 2.97 -9.56
N ALA A 210 -2.97 3.43 -8.48
CA ALA A 210 -2.15 4.64 -8.54
C ALA A 210 -0.96 4.61 -7.59
N VAL A 211 0.12 5.31 -7.97
CA VAL A 211 1.29 5.57 -7.14
C VAL A 211 1.57 7.07 -7.16
N LEU A 212 1.61 7.68 -5.99
CA LEU A 212 2.05 9.06 -5.82
C LEU A 212 3.54 9.05 -5.49
N CYS A 213 4.34 9.80 -6.23
CA CYS A 213 5.79 9.83 -6.08
C CYS A 213 6.30 11.24 -5.76
N ILE A 214 7.35 11.32 -4.94
CA ILE A 214 8.09 12.54 -4.64
C ILE A 214 9.58 12.25 -4.51
N GLU A 215 10.39 13.00 -5.26
CA GLU A 215 11.85 12.93 -5.14
C GLU A 215 12.35 13.87 -4.03
N THR A 216 11.95 15.16 -4.08
CA THR A 216 12.35 16.18 -3.09
C THR A 216 11.17 17.06 -2.64
N SER A 217 10.50 17.73 -3.57
CA SER A 217 9.44 18.71 -3.30
C SER A 217 8.42 18.83 -4.44
N HIS A 218 8.40 17.85 -5.36
CA HIS A 218 7.52 17.86 -6.51
C HIS A 218 6.83 16.51 -6.64
N TYR A 219 5.52 16.51 -6.39
CA TYR A 219 4.68 15.35 -6.52
C TYR A 219 4.31 15.09 -7.97
N VAL A 220 4.42 13.83 -8.37
CA VAL A 220 3.92 13.31 -9.65
C VAL A 220 3.17 12.02 -9.40
N SER A 221 2.36 11.59 -10.35
CA SER A 221 1.59 10.35 -10.21
C SER A 221 1.80 9.39 -11.37
N PHE A 222 1.72 8.11 -11.03
CA PHE A 222 1.55 7.01 -11.95
C PHE A 222 0.15 6.46 -11.77
N VAL A 223 -0.56 6.22 -12.87
CA VAL A 223 -1.91 5.65 -12.87
C VAL A 223 -1.93 4.43 -13.78
N LYS A 224 -2.44 3.32 -13.25
CA LYS A 224 -2.72 2.12 -14.03
C LYS A 224 -4.11 2.27 -14.63
N HIS A 225 -4.19 2.40 -15.96
CA HIS A 225 -5.44 2.71 -16.66
C HIS A 225 -6.06 1.49 -17.37
N GLY A 226 -5.44 0.32 -17.23
CA GLY A 226 -5.90 -0.90 -17.87
C GLY A 226 -5.25 -2.16 -17.29
N PRO A 227 -5.77 -3.34 -17.67
CA PRO A 227 -5.34 -4.62 -17.12
C PRO A 227 -3.97 -5.07 -17.63
N ALA A 228 -3.49 -4.58 -18.79
CA ALA A 228 -2.21 -5.02 -19.32
C ALA A 228 -1.05 -4.53 -18.45
N SER A 229 0.07 -5.25 -18.43
CA SER A 229 1.23 -4.87 -17.60
C SER A 229 1.79 -3.49 -17.97
N LYS A 230 1.61 -3.08 -19.23
CA LYS A 230 2.11 -1.82 -19.81
C LYS A 230 1.11 -0.65 -19.80
N ASP A 231 -0.11 -0.86 -19.29
CA ASP A 231 -1.16 0.16 -19.25
C ASP A 231 -0.92 1.17 -18.12
N TRP A 232 0.14 1.97 -18.27
CA TRP A 232 0.58 2.98 -17.31
C TRP A 232 0.66 4.36 -17.93
N ILE A 233 0.19 5.33 -17.16
CA ILE A 233 0.28 6.75 -17.45
C ILE A 233 1.06 7.44 -16.35
N PHE A 234 1.96 8.33 -16.74
CA PHE A 234 2.66 9.27 -15.90
C PHE A 234 2.04 10.66 -16.03
N PHE A 235 1.84 11.33 -14.91
CA PHE A 235 1.32 12.69 -14.86
C PHE A 235 2.25 13.61 -14.08
N ASP A 236 2.65 14.71 -14.73
CA ASP A 236 3.39 15.81 -14.13
C ASP A 236 2.60 17.12 -14.30
N SER A 237 2.20 17.71 -13.17
CA SER A 237 1.42 18.95 -13.14
C SER A 237 2.21 20.19 -13.57
N MET A 238 3.55 20.11 -13.58
CA MET A 238 4.47 21.21 -13.91
C MET A 238 5.56 20.75 -14.88
N SER A 239 5.18 19.95 -15.88
CA SER A 239 6.12 19.33 -16.81
C SER A 239 6.89 20.33 -17.68
N ASP A 240 6.26 21.45 -18.02
CA ASP A 240 6.88 22.54 -18.78
C ASP A 240 6.33 23.89 -18.29
N ARG A 241 6.96 24.99 -18.71
CA ARG A 241 6.55 26.35 -18.37
C ARG A 241 6.61 27.25 -19.60
N GLU A 242 5.49 27.91 -19.87
CA GLU A 242 5.44 28.97 -20.87
C GLU A 242 5.55 30.34 -20.20
N GLY A 243 6.52 31.15 -20.63
CA GLY A 243 6.74 32.50 -20.12
C GLY A 243 7.61 32.59 -18.85
N GLY A 244 7.94 33.83 -18.48
CA GLY A 244 8.79 34.16 -17.32
C GLY A 244 8.00 34.31 -16.02
N LEU A 245 8.06 35.49 -15.41
CA LEU A 245 7.40 35.80 -14.13
C LEU A 245 5.87 35.64 -14.22
N ASP A 246 5.24 36.16 -15.28
CA ASP A 246 3.80 36.02 -15.55
C ASP A 246 3.44 34.75 -16.33
N GLY A 247 4.40 33.83 -16.42
CA GLY A 247 4.24 32.56 -17.11
C GLY A 247 3.30 31.59 -16.39
N HIS A 248 3.06 30.45 -17.02
CA HIS A 248 2.28 29.37 -16.43
C HIS A 248 2.85 28.00 -16.73
N ASN A 249 2.55 27.07 -15.83
CA ASN A 249 2.95 25.68 -15.99
C ASN A 249 2.01 24.96 -16.98
N ILE A 250 2.58 24.06 -17.75
CA ILE A 250 1.90 23.18 -18.69
C ILE A 250 1.95 21.76 -18.10
N PRO A 251 0.81 21.17 -17.73
CA PRO A 251 0.77 19.80 -17.26
C PRO A 251 0.94 18.83 -18.44
N GLN A 252 1.57 17.67 -18.18
CA GLN A 252 1.73 16.62 -19.16
C GLN A 252 1.20 15.29 -18.63
N VAL A 253 0.50 14.57 -19.52
CA VAL A 253 0.10 13.19 -19.34
C VAL A 253 0.83 12.38 -20.41
N GLN A 254 1.64 11.41 -20.01
CA GLN A 254 2.45 10.60 -20.92
C GLN A 254 2.25 9.11 -20.64
N ALA A 255 2.09 8.30 -21.69
CA ALA A 255 2.14 6.85 -21.55
C ALA A 255 3.57 6.41 -21.16
N CYS A 256 3.68 5.54 -20.16
CA CYS A 256 4.96 5.04 -19.66
C CYS A 256 4.99 3.49 -19.65
N PRO A 257 4.87 2.82 -20.82
CA PRO A 257 4.83 1.37 -20.91
C PRO A 257 6.13 0.70 -20.40
N GLU A 258 7.24 1.44 -20.36
CA GLU A 258 8.50 0.96 -19.79
C GLU A 258 8.37 0.57 -18.32
N VAL A 259 7.42 1.15 -17.57
CA VAL A 259 7.11 0.74 -16.19
C VAL A 259 6.70 -0.74 -16.15
N GLY A 260 5.86 -1.17 -17.10
CA GLY A 260 5.44 -2.56 -17.23
C GLY A 260 6.62 -3.49 -17.50
N ASP A 261 7.56 -3.09 -18.36
CA ASP A 261 8.75 -3.88 -18.67
C ASP A 261 9.62 -4.12 -17.42
N TYR A 262 9.75 -3.12 -16.53
CA TYR A 262 10.46 -3.29 -15.25
C TYR A 262 9.67 -4.11 -14.22
N LEU A 263 8.35 -4.04 -14.21
CA LEU A 263 7.50 -4.83 -13.30
C LEU A 263 7.47 -6.31 -13.68
N ASP A 264 7.57 -6.63 -14.97
CA ASP A 264 7.65 -8.00 -15.49
C ASP A 264 9.07 -8.59 -15.37
N MET A 265 10.07 -7.77 -15.02
CA MET A 265 11.47 -8.17 -14.85
C MET A 265 11.66 -9.05 -13.59
N PRO A 266 12.51 -10.09 -13.64
CA PRO A 266 12.87 -10.85 -12.44
C PRO A 266 13.46 -9.95 -11.35
N LEU A 267 13.06 -10.18 -10.09
CA LEU A 267 13.50 -9.35 -8.94
C LEU A 267 15.02 -9.24 -8.82
N ALA A 268 15.76 -10.31 -9.12
CA ALA A 268 17.21 -10.32 -9.08
C ALA A 268 17.84 -9.38 -10.12
N GLU A 269 17.22 -9.26 -11.30
CA GLU A 269 17.67 -8.34 -12.34
C GLU A 269 17.29 -6.89 -11.99
N LEU A 270 16.05 -6.67 -11.51
CA LEU A 270 15.57 -5.36 -11.09
C LEU A 270 16.39 -4.79 -9.90
N ALA A 271 16.85 -5.67 -9.00
CA ALA A 271 17.77 -5.30 -7.93
C ALA A 271 19.05 -4.65 -8.47
N ASN A 272 19.61 -5.21 -9.54
CA ASN A 272 20.86 -4.77 -10.15
C ASN A 272 20.70 -3.54 -11.07
N GLN A 273 19.48 -3.15 -11.42
CA GLN A 273 19.25 -1.96 -12.26
C GLN A 273 19.76 -0.68 -11.58
N VAL A 274 20.66 0.05 -12.23
CA VAL A 274 21.08 1.35 -11.68
C VAL A 274 19.95 2.35 -11.90
N PRO A 275 19.46 3.06 -10.86
CA PRO A 275 18.30 3.97 -11.00
C PRO A 275 18.43 5.02 -12.10
N ARG A 276 19.67 5.46 -12.41
CA ARG A 276 19.96 6.44 -13.48
C ARG A 276 19.83 5.87 -14.89
N ASP A 277 19.96 4.56 -15.04
CA ASP A 277 19.91 3.87 -16.32
C ASP A 277 18.51 3.31 -16.61
N MET A 278 17.57 3.47 -15.66
CA MET A 278 16.18 3.10 -15.88
C MET A 278 15.56 3.99 -16.96
N LYS A 279 14.87 3.37 -17.92
CA LYS A 279 14.25 4.06 -19.04
C LYS A 279 13.13 4.99 -18.55
N GLY A 280 13.04 6.14 -19.22
CA GLY A 280 11.94 7.09 -19.05
C GLY A 280 11.74 7.50 -17.60
N VAL A 281 10.50 7.36 -17.14
CA VAL A 281 10.09 7.79 -15.79
C VAL A 281 10.11 6.66 -14.76
N ALA A 282 10.46 5.43 -15.15
CA ALA A 282 10.35 4.25 -14.31
C ALA A 282 11.09 4.39 -12.96
N LYS A 283 12.28 5.03 -12.95
CA LYS A 283 13.01 5.35 -11.72
C LYS A 283 12.10 5.94 -10.64
N ARG A 284 11.22 6.88 -11.01
CA ARG A 284 10.39 7.60 -10.04
C ARG A 284 9.37 6.69 -9.37
N LEU A 285 8.86 5.68 -10.07
CA LEU A 285 7.94 4.71 -9.49
C LEU A 285 8.64 3.85 -8.42
N PHE A 286 9.82 3.29 -8.72
CA PHE A 286 10.50 2.35 -7.82
C PHE A 286 11.28 3.04 -6.69
N CYS A 287 11.88 4.21 -6.97
CA CYS A 287 12.77 4.90 -6.02
C CYS A 287 12.10 6.09 -5.33
N ASP A 288 11.06 6.67 -5.93
CA ASP A 288 10.44 7.91 -5.45
C ASP A 288 8.98 7.72 -4.98
N ALA A 289 8.48 6.49 -4.81
CA ALA A 289 7.15 6.24 -4.27
C ALA A 289 6.94 6.83 -2.87
N TYR A 290 5.87 7.62 -2.72
CA TYR A 290 5.39 8.22 -1.48
C TYR A 290 4.15 7.50 -0.96
N MET A 291 3.13 7.33 -1.83
CA MET A 291 1.92 6.58 -1.52
C MET A 291 1.61 5.55 -2.61
N TYR A 292 1.15 4.38 -2.20
CA TYR A 292 0.54 3.39 -3.09
C TYR A 292 -0.96 3.30 -2.79
N LEU A 293 -1.80 3.37 -3.83
CA LEU A 293 -3.24 3.37 -3.70
C LEU A 293 -3.81 2.10 -4.36
N TYR A 294 -4.53 1.33 -3.56
CA TYR A 294 -5.13 0.06 -3.94
C TYR A 294 -6.65 0.14 -3.84
N GLN A 295 -7.34 -0.58 -4.71
CA GLN A 295 -8.79 -0.66 -4.71
C GLN A 295 -9.27 -2.10 -4.68
N ASN A 296 -10.39 -2.36 -4.00
CA ASN A 296 -11.07 -3.64 -4.08
C ASN A 296 -12.00 -3.65 -5.30
N THR A 297 -11.65 -4.41 -6.34
CA THR A 297 -12.42 -4.47 -7.59
C THR A 297 -13.79 -5.15 -7.45
N ALA A 298 -14.02 -5.91 -6.37
CA ALA A 298 -15.33 -6.45 -6.05
C ALA A 298 -16.27 -5.40 -5.44
N GLN A 299 -15.71 -4.33 -4.84
CA GLN A 299 -16.45 -3.24 -4.21
C GLN A 299 -16.39 -1.92 -5.00
N SER A 300 -15.56 -1.83 -6.04
CA SER A 300 -15.49 -0.65 -6.91
C SER A 300 -16.78 -0.49 -7.71
N LEU A 301 -17.61 0.47 -7.31
CA LEU A 301 -18.94 0.76 -7.87
C LEU A 301 -18.96 1.29 -9.32
N TYR A 302 -17.85 1.23 -10.04
CA TYR A 302 -17.79 1.69 -11.44
C TYR A 302 -17.07 0.68 -12.33
N ARG A 303 -17.86 0.01 -13.17
CA ARG A 303 -17.44 -0.55 -14.45
C ARG A 303 -18.10 0.25 -15.56
#